data_AF-A0A149VVL0-F1
#
_entry.id   AF-A0A149VVL0-F1
#
_cell.length_a   1.000
_cell.length_b   1.000
_cell.length_c   1.000
_cell.angle_alpha   90.00
_cell.angle_beta   90.00
_cell.angle_gamma   90.00
#
_symmetry.space_group_name_H-M   'P 1'
#
loop_
_entity.id
_entity.type
_entity.pdbx_description
1 polymer ?
#
loop_
_entity_poly.entity_id
_entity_poly.type
_entity_poly.pdbx_seq_one_letter_code
_entity_poly.pdbx_strand_id
1 'polypeptide(L)' 'MLNCKQATALMSQGMDQNLGLLQKTTLRFHLMMCQGCRNFNKQMQFLREGLRKFPQQNS' A
#
# COMPACT_ATOMS: atom_id res chain seq x y z
N MET A 1 -2.93 -1.38 -18.40
CA MET A 1 -2.04 -0.40 -17.74
C MET A 1 -2.71 0.06 -16.47
N LEU A 2 -2.07 -0.14 -15.32
CA LEU A 2 -2.56 0.38 -14.04
C LEU A 2 -2.09 1.83 -13.91
N ASN A 3 -3.00 2.78 -13.73
CA ASN A 3 -2.63 4.18 -13.53
C ASN A 3 -2.29 4.47 -12.06
N CYS A 4 -1.49 5.50 -11.79
CA CYS A 4 -1.07 5.86 -10.44
C CYS A 4 -2.25 5.99 -9.46
N LYS A 5 -3.38 6.57 -9.90
CA LYS A 5 -4.61 6.68 -9.08
C LYS A 5 -5.18 5.30 -8.68
N GLN A 6 -5.21 4.36 -9.63
CA GLN A 6 -5.67 2.99 -9.37
C GLN A 6 -4.68 2.23 -8.48
N ALA A 7 -3.38 2.45 -8.67
CA ALA A 7 -2.33 1.87 -7.83
C ALA A 7 -2.48 2.33 -6.38
N THR A 8 -2.65 3.63 -6.16
CA THR A 8 -2.88 4.21 -4.82
C THR A 8 -4.19 3.69 -4.20
N ALA A 9 -5.27 3.57 -4.98
CA ALA A 9 -6.53 3.01 -4.51
C ALA A 9 -6.38 1.53 -4.08
N LEU A 10 -5.68 0.72 -4.88
CA LEU A 10 -5.38 -0.68 -4.53
C LEU A 10 -4.48 -0.76 -3.30
N MET A 11 -3.48 0.12 -3.15
CA MET A 11 -2.65 0.17 -1.94
C MET A 11 -3.48 0.44 -0.69
N SER A 12 -4.39 1.43 -0.75
CA SER A 12 -5.30 1.75 0.35
C SER A 12 -6.25 0.59 0.65
N GLN A 13 -6.84 -0.03 -0.39
CA GLN A 13 -7.67 -1.22 -0.24
C GLN A 13 -6.88 -2.39 0.38
N GLY A 14 -5.60 -2.57 0.02
CA GLY A 14 -4.72 -3.57 0.62
C GLY A 14 -4.37 -3.33 2.09
N MET A 15 -4.68 -2.14 2.62
CA MET A 15 -4.54 -1.86 4.04
C MET A 15 -5.71 -2.40 4.84
N ASP A 16 -6.91 -2.22 4.29
CA ASP A 16 -8.20 -2.53 4.94
C ASP A 16 -8.66 -3.97 4.65
N GLN A 17 -8.42 -4.44 3.42
CA GLN A 17 -8.91 -5.69 2.87
C GLN A 17 -7.76 -6.52 2.26
N ASN A 18 -7.96 -7.83 2.12
CA ASN A 18 -7.01 -8.68 1.39
C ASN A 18 -7.17 -8.49 -0.11
N LEU A 19 -6.20 -7.85 -0.75
CA LEU A 19 -6.09 -7.81 -2.22
C LEU A 19 -5.90 -9.23 -2.78
N GLY A 20 -6.62 -9.53 -3.87
CA GLY A 20 -6.40 -10.74 -4.64
C GLY A 20 -4.96 -10.83 -5.19
N LEU A 21 -4.47 -12.06 -5.38
CA LEU A 21 -3.08 -12.33 -5.80
C LEU A 21 -2.72 -11.60 -7.12
N LEU A 22 -3.63 -11.58 -8.09
CA LEU A 22 -3.50 -10.86 -9.37
C LEU A 22 -3.37 -9.34 -9.21
N GLN A 23 -4.10 -8.75 -8.26
CA GLN A 23 -4.03 -7.31 -8.00
C GLN A 23 -2.70 -6.96 -7.32
N LYS A 24 -2.22 -7.81 -6.40
CA LYS A 24 -0.90 -7.67 -5.78
C LYS A 24 0.25 -7.74 -6.80
N THR A 25 0.21 -8.67 -7.74
CA THR A 25 1.27 -8.80 -8.77
C THR A 25 1.27 -7.60 -9.72
N THR A 26 0.08 -7.18 -10.17
CA THR A 26 -0.08 -5.98 -11.03
C THR A 26 0.43 -4.72 -10.33
N LEU A 27 0.09 -4.56 -9.04
CA LEU A 27 0.56 -3.45 -8.23
C LEU A 27 2.09 -3.46 -8.07
N ARG A 28 2.69 -4.63 -7.78
CA ARG A 28 4.15 -4.78 -7.72
C ARG A 28 4.81 -4.39 -9.04
N PHE A 29 4.25 -4.79 -10.17
CA PHE A 29 4.78 -4.45 -11.49
C PHE A 29 4.77 -2.93 -11.71
N HIS A 30 3.66 -2.27 -11.39
CA HIS A 30 3.56 -0.81 -11.45
C HIS A 30 4.57 -0.12 -10.51
N LEU A 31 4.74 -0.63 -9.30
CA LEU A 31 5.70 -0.10 -8.32
C LEU A 31 7.16 -0.20 -8.76
N MET A 32 7.49 -1.16 -9.64
CA MET A 32 8.83 -1.26 -10.21
C MET A 32 9.10 -0.18 -11.27
N MET A 33 8.07 0.30 -11.96
CA MET A 33 8.19 1.31 -13.01
C MET A 33 7.90 2.73 -12.54
N CYS A 34 7.13 2.90 -11.46
CA CYS A 34 6.72 4.19 -10.92
C CYS A 34 7.32 4.46 -9.53
N GLN A 35 8.34 5.31 -9.50
CA GLN A 35 9.02 5.69 -8.26
C GLN A 35 8.10 6.45 -7.29
N GLY A 36 7.15 7.26 -7.79
CA GLY A 36 6.19 8.00 -6.95
C GLY A 36 5.27 7.07 -6.16
N CYS A 37 4.65 6.10 -6.84
CA CYS A 37 3.83 5.08 -6.20
C CYS A 37 4.65 4.20 -5.26
N ARG A 38 5.92 3.92 -5.59
CA ARG A 38 6.84 3.16 -4.71
C ARG A 38 7.13 3.89 -3.41
N ASN A 39 7.36 5.20 -3.47
CA ASN A 39 7.59 6.02 -2.28
C ASN A 39 6.33 6.10 -1.41
N PHE A 40 5.17 6.31 -2.04
CA PHE A 40 3.89 6.29 -1.35
C PHE A 40 3.64 4.96 -0.62
N ASN A 41 3.83 3.82 -1.30
CA ASN A 41 3.68 2.51 -0.67
C ASN A 41 4.60 2.33 0.55
N LYS A 42 5.85 2.82 0.48
CA LYS A 42 6.78 2.80 1.62
C LYS A 42 6.29 3.67 2.77
N GLN A 43 5.84 4.90 2.51
CA GLN A 43 5.29 5.78 3.55
C GLN A 43 4.07 5.15 4.24
N MET A 44 3.19 4.54 3.44
CA MET A 44 1.99 3.89 3.95
C MET A 44 2.34 2.67 4.83
N GLN A 45 3.32 1.86 4.41
CA GLN A 45 3.82 0.74 5.22
C GLN A 45 4.48 1.24 6.51
N PHE A 46 5.29 2.30 6.44
CA PHE A 46 5.90 2.92 7.60
C PHE A 46 4.84 3.40 8.61
N LEU A 47 3.79 4.07 8.15
CA LEU A 47 2.66 4.48 8.98
C LEU A 47 1.97 3.26 9.63
N ARG A 48 1.72 2.20 8.85
CA ARG A 48 1.10 0.96 9.36
C ARG A 48 1.96 0.25 10.40
N GLU A 49 3.28 0.21 10.19
CA GLU A 49 4.22 -0.36 11.14
C GLU A 49 4.34 0.49 12.42
N GLY A 50 4.33 1.82 12.29
CA GLY A 50 4.25 2.74 13.42
C GLY A 50 2.98 2.50 14.24
N LEU A 51 1.81 2.47 13.60
CA LEU A 51 0.53 2.18 14.25
C LEU A 51 0.46 0.77 14.87
N ARG A 52 1.18 -0.22 14.33
CA ARG A 52 1.29 -1.55 14.94
C ARG A 52 2.24 -1.59 16.14
N LYS A 53 3.30 -0.77 16.13
CA LYS A 53 4.29 -0.68 17.22
C LYS A 53 3.81 0.19 18.37
N PHE A 54 2.86 1.08 18.13
CA PHE A 54 2.06 1.73 19.15
C PHE A 54 0.72 0.99 19.26
N PRO A 55 0.60 -0.12 20.01
CA PRO A 55 -0.71 -0.50 20.48
C PRO A 55 -1.26 0.73 21.17
N GLN A 56 -2.39 1.24 20.70
CA GLN A 56 -3.11 2.30 21.37
C GLN A 56 -3.21 1.89 22.85
N GLN A 57 -2.41 2.53 23.70
CA GLN A 57 -2.71 2.68 25.12
C GLN A 57 -3.95 3.57 25.15
N ASN A 58 -5.09 2.99 24.83
CA ASN A 58 -6.38 3.59 25.07
C ASN A 58 -6.78 3.11 26.46
N SER A 59 -6.82 4.06 27.39
CA SER A 59 -7.30 3.96 28.76
C SER A 59 -8.62 3.21 28.93
#